data_AF-A0A1F3A5J3-F1
#
_entry.id   AF-A0A1F3A5J3-F1
#
_cell.length_a   1.000
_cell.length_b   1.000
_cell.length_c   1.000
_cell.angle_alpha   90.00
_cell.angle_beta   90.00
_cell.angle_gamma   90.00
#
_symmetry.space_group_name_H-M   'P 1'
#
loop_
_entity.id
_entity.type
_entity.pdbx_description
1 polymer ?
#
loop_
_entity_poly.entity_id
_entity_poly.type
_entity_poly.pdbx_seq_one_letter_code
_entity_poly.pdbx_strand_id
1 'polypeptide(L)'
;MPIGIIGSLVICTILYILTSGVLVGIVPYAMLDDPAPIALAVNEIGLPWFSKLIKIGAIAGLSSVMLVLCYGQTRIFYSMARDGLLPGFFGSVHKTFKTPWINTMIVGALAGSGAAFMSLDNLADLTNVGTLAAFMIVCITVLYMRIAHPGLKRPFKAPLGPVTPILGTTMCFILLMSLMTNPHTRGFFVNYLIGGVVLYFIFGYWNSKLGKANGKKA
;
A
#
# COMPACT_ATOMS: atom_id res chain seq x y z
N MET A 1 -3.78 10.32 15.95
CA MET A 1 -3.09 9.57 14.87
C MET A 1 -2.59 8.20 15.34
N PRO A 2 -1.67 8.07 16.33
CA PRO A 2 -1.09 6.75 16.68
C PRO A 2 -2.11 5.74 17.23
N ILE A 3 -3.01 6.19 18.10
CA ILE A 3 -4.09 5.36 18.68
C ILE A 3 -5.00 4.80 17.57
N GLY A 4 -5.31 5.62 16.55
CA GLY A 4 -6.14 5.19 15.44
C GLY A 4 -5.50 4.09 14.60
N ILE A 5 -4.20 4.22 14.29
CA ILE A 5 -3.46 3.23 13.47
C ILE A 5 -3.33 1.90 14.23
N ILE A 6 -2.93 1.94 15.50
CA ILE A 6 -2.73 0.72 16.30
C ILE A 6 -4.08 0.06 16.60
N GLY A 7 -5.08 0.84 17.00
CA GLY A 7 -6.41 0.34 17.33
C GLY A 7 -7.09 -0.33 16.14
N SER A 8 -7.07 0.31 14.96
CA SER A 8 -7.67 -0.29 13.77
C SER A 8 -6.95 -1.57 13.34
N LEU A 9 -5.61 -1.59 13.38
CA LEU A 9 -4.83 -2.77 13.01
C LEU A 9 -5.09 -3.96 13.93
N VAL A 10 -5.16 -3.74 15.25
CA VAL A 10 -5.46 -4.79 16.23
C VAL A 10 -6.86 -5.36 16.00
N ILE A 11 -7.86 -4.50 15.83
CA ILE A 11 -9.24 -4.94 15.57
C ILE A 11 -9.32 -5.73 14.26
N CYS A 12 -8.73 -5.22 13.18
CA CYS A 12 -8.71 -5.92 11.90
C CYS A 12 -8.00 -7.28 11.99
N THR A 13 -6.90 -7.37 12.74
CA THR A 13 -6.15 -8.63 12.94
C THR A 13 -7.01 -9.67 13.63
N ILE A 14 -7.72 -9.30 14.71
CA ILE A 14 -8.63 -10.20 15.42
C ILE A 14 -9.74 -10.67 14.48
N LEU A 15 -10.36 -9.76 13.74
CA LEU A 15 -11.41 -10.10 12.78
C LEU A 15 -10.89 -11.02 11.67
N TYR A 16 -9.67 -10.84 11.19
CA TYR A 16 -9.06 -11.71 10.17
C TYR A 16 -8.82 -13.13 10.69
N ILE A 17 -8.33 -13.27 11.93
CA ILE A 17 -8.12 -14.59 12.55
C ILE A 17 -9.48 -15.30 12.73
N LEU A 18 -10.46 -14.60 13.28
CA LEU A 18 -11.80 -15.17 13.50
C LEU A 18 -12.47 -15.55 12.17
N THR A 19 -12.42 -14.67 11.18
CA THR A 19 -13.03 -14.92 9.86
C THR A 19 -12.35 -16.11 9.19
N SER A 20 -11.01 -16.18 9.20
CA SER A 20 -10.28 -17.30 8.61
C SER A 20 -10.62 -18.63 9.30
N GLY A 21 -10.72 -18.64 10.64
CA GLY A 21 -11.12 -19.82 11.40
C GLY A 21 -12.54 -20.28 11.09
N VAL A 22 -13.48 -19.35 10.98
CA VAL A 22 -14.86 -19.65 10.58
C VAL A 22 -14.93 -20.19 9.16
N LEU A 23 -14.17 -19.60 8.23
CA LEU A 23 -14.23 -19.95 6.81
C LEU A 23 -13.73 -21.38 6.56
N VAL A 24 -12.60 -21.76 7.16
CA VAL A 24 -12.07 -23.14 7.13
C VAL A 24 -12.97 -24.12 7.90
N GLY A 25 -13.73 -23.62 8.89
CA GLY A 25 -14.71 -24.43 9.62
C GLY A 25 -15.97 -24.75 8.82
N ILE A 26 -16.35 -23.91 7.84
CA ILE A 26 -17.54 -24.11 7.00
C ILE A 26 -17.20 -24.88 5.73
N VAL A 27 -16.12 -24.51 5.05
CA VAL A 27 -15.74 -25.08 3.75
C VAL A 27 -14.34 -25.69 3.84
N PRO A 28 -14.13 -26.94 3.36
CA PRO A 28 -12.80 -27.54 3.30
C PRO A 28 -11.81 -26.66 2.52
N TYR A 29 -10.60 -26.48 3.06
CA TYR A 29 -9.57 -25.56 2.52
C TYR A 29 -9.27 -25.73 1.02
N ALA A 30 -9.47 -26.93 0.45
CA ALA A 30 -9.25 -27.21 -0.96
C ALA A 30 -10.28 -26.55 -1.90
N MET A 31 -11.45 -26.17 -1.39
CA MET A 31 -12.54 -25.55 -2.15
C MET A 31 -12.56 -24.02 -1.98
N LEU A 32 -11.60 -23.44 -1.24
CA LEU A 32 -11.49 -22.00 -1.00
C LEU A 32 -10.75 -21.25 -2.11
N ASP A 33 -10.24 -21.94 -3.13
CA ASP A 33 -9.58 -21.34 -4.29
C ASP A 33 -10.61 -20.72 -5.24
N ASP A 34 -11.37 -19.75 -4.72
CA ASP A 34 -12.41 -18.99 -5.41
C ASP A 34 -12.13 -17.49 -5.26
N PRO A 35 -12.40 -16.65 -6.28
CA PRO A 35 -12.20 -15.20 -6.19
C PRO A 35 -12.99 -14.51 -5.07
N ALA A 36 -14.05 -15.13 -4.56
CA ALA A 36 -14.91 -14.62 -3.50
C ALA A 36 -15.19 -15.70 -2.42
N PRO A 37 -14.16 -16.12 -1.66
CA PRO A 37 -14.25 -17.29 -0.77
C PRO A 37 -15.25 -17.09 0.38
N ILE A 38 -15.42 -15.85 0.84
CA ILE A 38 -16.42 -15.51 1.87
C ILE A 38 -17.84 -15.68 1.32
N ALA A 39 -18.08 -15.28 0.06
CA ALA A 39 -19.39 -15.43 -0.56
C ALA A 39 -19.73 -16.90 -0.81
N LEU A 40 -18.73 -17.70 -1.20
CA LEU A 40 -18.85 -19.15 -1.33
C LEU A 40 -19.20 -19.79 0.02
N ALA A 41 -18.44 -19.51 1.06
CA ALA A 41 -18.69 -20.05 2.39
C ALA A 41 -20.09 -19.70 2.92
N VAL A 42 -20.56 -18.48 2.71
CA VAL A 42 -21.89 -18.07 3.17
C VAL A 42 -23.01 -18.73 2.37
N ASN A 43 -22.79 -19.04 1.09
CA ASN A 43 -23.75 -19.80 0.30
C ASN A 43 -23.92 -21.24 0.83
N GLU A 44 -22.82 -21.88 1.25
CA GLU A 44 -22.83 -23.24 1.83
C GLU A 44 -23.58 -23.32 3.17
N ILE A 45 -23.68 -22.22 3.93
CA ILE A 45 -24.48 -22.15 5.16
C ILE A 45 -25.99 -22.32 4.88
N GLY A 46 -26.44 -22.10 3.64
CA GLY A 46 -27.85 -22.27 3.24
C GLY A 46 -28.79 -21.13 3.68
N LEU A 47 -28.24 -19.97 4.09
CA LEU A 47 -29.02 -18.79 4.49
C LEU A 47 -29.01 -17.71 3.38
N PRO A 48 -29.98 -17.72 2.43
CA PRO A 48 -29.94 -16.87 1.24
C PRO A 48 -30.08 -15.37 1.55
N TRP A 49 -30.79 -15.00 2.62
CA TRP A 49 -30.91 -13.59 3.05
C TRP A 49 -29.57 -13.05 3.57
N PHE A 50 -28.82 -13.89 4.29
CA PHE A 50 -27.53 -13.54 4.87
C PHE A 50 -26.44 -13.41 3.80
N SER A 51 -26.44 -14.30 2.80
CA SER A 51 -25.57 -14.20 1.61
C SER A 51 -25.75 -12.88 0.86
N LYS A 52 -27.00 -12.45 0.63
CA LYS A 52 -27.27 -11.17 -0.04
C LYS A 52 -26.74 -9.98 0.76
N LEU A 53 -26.97 -9.97 2.08
CA LEU A 53 -26.51 -8.90 2.95
C LEU A 53 -24.97 -8.78 2.95
N ILE A 54 -24.26 -9.91 3.05
CA ILE A 54 -22.80 -9.92 3.05
C ILE A 54 -22.24 -9.47 1.69
N LYS A 55 -22.82 -9.90 0.58
CA LYS A 55 -22.39 -9.47 -0.77
C LYS A 55 -22.55 -7.97 -0.96
N ILE A 56 -23.68 -7.39 -0.54
CA ILE A 56 -23.91 -5.94 -0.59
C ILE A 56 -22.89 -5.20 0.30
N GLY A 57 -22.67 -5.71 1.52
CA GLY A 57 -21.68 -5.15 2.45
C GLY A 57 -20.26 -5.19 1.90
N ALA A 58 -19.87 -6.29 1.24
CA ALA A 58 -18.57 -6.44 0.60
C ALA A 58 -18.38 -5.43 -0.53
N ILE A 59 -19.37 -5.24 -1.40
CA ILE A 59 -19.31 -4.25 -2.49
C ILE A 59 -19.15 -2.83 -1.93
N ALA A 60 -19.96 -2.47 -0.93
CA ALA A 60 -19.89 -1.15 -0.29
C ALA A 60 -18.53 -0.92 0.40
N GLY A 61 -18.03 -1.92 1.12
CA GLY A 61 -16.74 -1.87 1.80
C GLY A 61 -15.55 -1.76 0.83
N LEU A 62 -15.50 -2.62 -0.18
CA LEU A 62 -14.44 -2.61 -1.20
C LEU A 62 -14.45 -1.30 -2.00
N SER A 63 -15.63 -0.75 -2.32
CA SER A 63 -15.75 0.55 -2.98
C SER A 63 -15.16 1.68 -2.14
N SER A 64 -15.41 1.66 -0.82
CA SER A 64 -14.83 2.65 0.10
C SER A 64 -13.30 2.56 0.15
N VAL A 65 -12.75 1.34 0.25
CA VAL A 65 -11.29 1.11 0.23
C VAL A 65 -10.69 1.60 -1.09
N MET A 66 -11.32 1.30 -2.23
CA MET A 66 -10.86 1.74 -3.54
C MET A 66 -10.78 3.27 -3.64
N LEU A 67 -11.80 3.99 -3.13
CA LEU A 67 -11.80 5.45 -3.09
C LEU A 67 -10.64 6.01 -2.24
N VAL A 68 -10.38 5.41 -1.08
CA VAL A 68 -9.28 5.83 -0.19
C VAL A 68 -7.92 5.60 -0.86
N LEU A 69 -7.73 4.48 -1.55
CA LEU A 69 -6.48 4.17 -2.26
C LEU A 69 -6.24 5.13 -3.44
N CYS A 70 -7.25 5.38 -4.27
CA CYS A 70 -7.15 6.36 -5.37
C CYS A 70 -6.85 7.77 -4.85
N TYR A 71 -7.49 8.17 -3.75
CA TYR A 71 -7.20 9.45 -3.09
C TYR A 71 -5.77 9.51 -2.53
N GLY A 72 -5.30 8.43 -1.90
CA GLY A 72 -3.94 8.31 -1.39
C GLY A 72 -2.90 8.47 -2.50
N GLN A 73 -3.07 7.75 -3.60
CA GLN A 73 -2.16 7.76 -4.74
C GLN A 73 -2.08 9.15 -5.40
N THR A 74 -3.23 9.79 -5.64
CA THR A 74 -3.27 11.13 -6.22
C THR A 74 -2.56 12.15 -5.33
N ARG A 75 -2.70 12.06 -4.01
CA ARG A 75 -1.99 12.94 -3.06
C ARG A 75 -0.48 12.75 -3.09
N ILE A 76 0.01 11.52 -3.22
CA ILE A 76 1.44 11.21 -3.32
C ILE A 76 2.03 11.85 -4.59
N PHE A 77 1.38 11.64 -5.74
CA PHE A 77 1.81 12.22 -7.02
C PHE A 77 1.80 13.75 -6.99
N TYR A 78 0.80 14.35 -6.35
CA TYR A 78 0.75 15.80 -6.14
C TYR A 78 1.93 16.32 -5.30
N SER A 79 2.28 15.64 -4.20
CA SER A 79 3.43 16.01 -3.37
C SER A 79 4.75 15.86 -4.15
N MET A 80 4.94 14.76 -4.87
CA MET A 80 6.14 14.55 -5.69
C MET A 80 6.28 15.59 -6.80
N ALA A 81 5.19 15.99 -7.44
CA ALA A 81 5.19 17.07 -8.42
C ALA A 81 5.56 18.43 -7.79
N ARG A 82 5.05 18.71 -6.57
CA ARG A 82 5.41 19.92 -5.82
C ARG A 82 6.90 19.96 -5.46
N ASP A 83 7.46 18.81 -5.10
CA ASP A 83 8.88 18.64 -4.77
C ASP A 83 9.80 18.65 -6.00
N GLY A 84 9.22 18.65 -7.21
CA GLY A 84 9.91 18.72 -8.50
C GLY A 84 10.37 17.35 -9.05
N LEU A 85 9.98 16.26 -8.38
CA LEU A 85 10.33 14.88 -8.76
C LEU A 85 9.49 14.34 -9.93
N LEU A 86 8.34 14.97 -10.21
CA LEU A 86 7.48 14.66 -11.35
C LEU A 86 7.17 15.92 -12.19
N PRO A 87 6.79 15.76 -13.47
CA PRO A 87 6.37 16.87 -14.31
C PRO A 87 5.26 17.72 -13.70
N GLY A 88 5.31 19.04 -13.91
CA GLY A 88 4.43 20.00 -13.26
C GLY A 88 2.93 19.80 -13.53
N PHE A 89 2.55 19.09 -14.59
CA PHE A 89 1.15 18.79 -14.89
C PHE A 89 0.49 17.85 -13.86
N PHE A 90 1.27 16.99 -13.17
CA PHE A 90 0.76 16.18 -12.05
C PHE A 90 0.38 17.03 -10.82
N GLY A 91 0.92 18.24 -10.73
CA GLY A 91 0.59 19.23 -9.70
C GLY A 91 -0.52 20.21 -10.08
N SER A 92 -1.08 20.10 -11.30
CA SER A 92 -2.10 21.05 -11.78
C SER A 92 -3.44 20.81 -11.10
N VAL A 93 -3.88 21.81 -10.32
CA VAL A 93 -5.12 21.76 -9.56
C VAL A 93 -6.24 22.46 -10.33
N HIS A 94 -7.41 21.82 -10.41
CA HIS A 94 -8.58 22.41 -11.06
C HIS A 94 -9.05 23.67 -10.31
N LYS A 95 -9.30 24.77 -11.01
CA LYS A 95 -9.67 26.07 -10.41
C LYS A 95 -10.94 26.02 -9.55
N THR A 96 -11.96 25.28 -9.99
CA THR A 96 -13.25 25.13 -9.29
C THR A 96 -13.24 24.02 -8.22
N PHE A 97 -12.92 22.77 -8.61
CA PHE A 97 -12.96 21.61 -7.71
C PHE A 97 -11.78 21.51 -6.74
N LYS A 98 -10.72 22.31 -6.94
CA LYS A 98 -9.48 22.27 -6.14
C LYS A 98 -8.86 20.87 -6.03
N THR A 99 -9.10 20.01 -7.02
CA THR A 99 -8.57 18.65 -7.12
C THR A 99 -7.56 18.53 -8.26
N PRO A 100 -6.53 17.66 -8.15
CA PRO A 100 -5.59 17.40 -9.22
C PRO A 100 -6.21 16.47 -10.28
N TRP A 101 -7.11 17.02 -11.11
CA TRP A 101 -7.97 16.26 -12.01
C TRP A 101 -7.20 15.41 -13.05
N ILE A 102 -6.09 15.92 -13.59
CA ILE A 102 -5.23 15.19 -14.54
C ILE A 102 -4.65 13.94 -13.86
N ASN A 103 -4.18 14.12 -12.63
CA ASN A 103 -3.61 13.04 -11.85
C ASN A 103 -4.66 11.97 -11.51
N THR A 104 -5.88 12.37 -11.14
CA THR A 104 -6.98 11.43 -10.89
C THR A 104 -7.32 10.60 -12.14
N MET A 105 -7.37 11.23 -13.32
CA MET A 105 -7.62 10.49 -14.56
C MET A 105 -6.49 9.52 -14.90
N ILE A 106 -5.22 9.92 -14.74
CA ILE A 106 -4.08 9.04 -15.00
C ILE A 106 -4.07 7.87 -14.03
N VAL A 107 -4.24 8.12 -12.73
CA VAL A 107 -4.29 7.06 -11.71
C VAL A 107 -5.46 6.11 -11.96
N GLY A 108 -6.64 6.63 -12.28
CA GLY A 108 -7.81 5.82 -12.60
C GLY A 108 -7.61 4.99 -13.88
N ALA A 109 -7.02 5.56 -14.92
CA ALA A 109 -6.72 4.86 -16.17
C ALA A 109 -5.68 3.74 -15.95
N LEU A 110 -4.63 3.99 -15.15
CA LEU A 110 -3.62 2.99 -14.81
C LEU A 110 -4.18 1.88 -13.90
N ALA A 111 -5.02 2.23 -12.93
CA ALA A 111 -5.68 1.24 -12.08
C ALA A 111 -6.68 0.38 -12.89
N GLY A 112 -7.45 1.02 -13.78
CA GLY A 112 -8.39 0.35 -14.67
C GLY A 112 -7.70 -0.56 -15.69
N SER A 113 -6.58 -0.13 -16.26
CA SER A 113 -5.78 -0.98 -17.15
C SER A 113 -5.17 -2.16 -16.40
N GLY A 114 -4.63 -1.93 -15.19
CA GLY A 114 -4.16 -3.01 -14.32
C GLY A 114 -5.25 -4.04 -14.04
N ALA A 115 -6.46 -3.59 -13.68
CA ALA A 115 -7.61 -4.47 -13.44
C ALA A 115 -8.10 -5.20 -14.70
N ALA A 116 -7.91 -4.63 -15.90
CA ALA A 116 -8.35 -5.23 -17.15
C ALA A 116 -7.37 -6.26 -17.74
N PHE A 117 -6.06 -6.06 -17.53
CA PHE A 117 -5.00 -6.83 -18.20
C PHE A 117 -4.25 -7.82 -17.30
N MET A 118 -4.37 -7.72 -15.98
CA MET A 118 -3.59 -8.54 -15.04
C MET A 118 -4.50 -9.34 -14.10
N SER A 119 -4.07 -10.55 -13.74
CA SER A 119 -4.77 -11.39 -12.76
C SER A 119 -4.68 -10.82 -11.34
N LEU A 120 -5.65 -11.17 -10.49
CA LEU A 120 -5.71 -10.73 -9.10
C LEU A 120 -4.46 -11.15 -8.34
N ASP A 121 -3.97 -12.38 -8.53
CA ASP A 121 -2.78 -12.89 -7.84
C ASP A 121 -1.54 -12.09 -8.19
N ASN A 122 -1.37 -11.75 -9.47
CA ASN A 122 -0.24 -10.92 -9.93
C ASN A 122 -0.32 -9.49 -9.34
N LEU A 123 -1.52 -8.92 -9.24
CA LEU A 123 -1.73 -7.61 -8.61
C LEU A 123 -1.46 -7.64 -7.10
N ALA A 124 -1.90 -8.71 -6.44
CA ALA A 124 -1.70 -8.92 -5.01
C ALA A 124 -0.21 -9.08 -4.70
N ASP A 125 0.49 -9.93 -5.44
CA ASP A 125 1.94 -10.11 -5.34
C ASP A 125 2.68 -8.79 -5.54
N LEU A 126 2.35 -8.05 -6.61
CA LEU A 126 3.00 -6.76 -6.90
C LEU A 126 2.79 -5.75 -5.78
N THR A 127 1.56 -5.63 -5.29
CA THR A 127 1.22 -4.71 -4.22
C THR A 127 1.93 -5.12 -2.93
N ASN A 128 1.95 -6.42 -2.60
CA ASN A 128 2.63 -6.95 -1.43
C ASN A 128 4.13 -6.65 -1.44
N VAL A 129 4.82 -6.86 -2.57
CA VAL A 129 6.25 -6.51 -2.66
C VAL A 129 6.47 -5.02 -2.40
N GLY A 130 5.69 -4.15 -3.04
CA GLY A 130 5.81 -2.71 -2.87
C GLY A 130 5.56 -2.25 -1.43
N THR A 131 4.50 -2.76 -0.79
CA THR A 131 4.15 -2.43 0.59
C THR A 131 5.17 -2.97 1.58
N LEU A 132 5.65 -4.21 1.41
CA LEU A 132 6.68 -4.80 2.26
C LEU A 132 8.00 -4.01 2.16
N ALA A 133 8.40 -3.62 0.95
CA ALA A 133 9.58 -2.78 0.75
C ALA A 133 9.43 -1.41 1.44
N ALA A 134 8.28 -0.76 1.30
CA ALA A 134 7.99 0.51 1.98
C ALA A 134 7.99 0.38 3.51
N PHE A 135 7.36 -0.67 4.06
CA PHE A 135 7.35 -0.94 5.50
C PHE A 135 8.75 -1.21 6.04
N MET A 136 9.56 -1.95 5.30
CA MET A 136 10.96 -2.19 5.64
C MET A 136 11.75 -0.88 5.71
N ILE A 137 11.62 -0.01 4.70
CA ILE A 137 12.28 1.32 4.67
C ILE A 137 11.81 2.18 5.85
N VAL A 138 10.52 2.18 6.18
CA VAL A 138 9.98 2.94 7.32
C VAL A 138 10.58 2.43 8.64
N CYS A 139 10.65 1.12 8.85
CA CYS A 139 11.24 0.53 10.05
C CYS A 139 12.73 0.89 10.20
N ILE A 140 13.50 0.81 9.11
CA ILE A 140 14.90 1.24 9.08
C ILE A 140 15.02 2.75 9.34
N THR A 141 14.14 3.55 8.76
CA THR A 141 14.12 5.01 8.97
C THR A 141 13.87 5.37 10.43
N VAL A 142 13.02 4.62 11.14
CA VAL A 142 12.79 4.81 12.59
C VAL A 142 14.06 4.51 13.41
N LEU A 143 14.82 3.48 13.05
CA LEU A 143 16.12 3.17 13.67
C LEU A 143 17.12 4.28 13.39
N TYR A 144 17.25 4.70 12.12
CA TYR A 144 18.14 5.78 11.71
C TYR A 144 17.81 7.10 12.42
N MET A 145 16.52 7.48 12.47
CA MET A 145 16.06 8.69 13.17
C MET A 145 16.29 8.65 14.68
N ARG A 146 16.41 7.46 15.29
CA ARG A 146 16.79 7.32 16.70
C ARG A 146 18.24 7.73 16.94
N ILE A 147 19.13 7.46 15.98
CA ILE A 147 20.56 7.77 16.07
C ILE A 147 20.84 9.20 15.58
N ALA A 148 20.30 9.59 14.42
CA ALA A 148 20.61 10.87 13.79
C ALA A 148 20.02 12.09 14.53
N HIS A 149 18.84 11.95 15.14
CA HIS A 149 18.16 13.04 15.83
C HIS A 149 17.55 12.59 17.17
N PRO A 150 18.39 12.36 18.20
CA PRO A 150 17.94 11.85 19.49
C PRO A 150 17.10 12.86 20.27
N GLY A 151 17.33 14.17 20.09
CA GLY A 151 16.66 15.26 20.82
C GLY A 151 15.25 15.65 20.35
N LEU A 152 14.70 15.00 19.32
CA LEU A 152 13.36 15.31 18.83
C LEU A 152 12.28 14.93 19.86
N LYS A 153 11.32 15.84 20.09
CA LYS A 153 10.12 15.54 20.89
C LYS A 153 9.28 14.50 20.13
N ARG A 154 9.13 13.30 20.73
CA ARG A 154 8.37 12.17 20.16
C ARG A 154 7.09 11.96 20.98
N PRO A 155 5.90 12.39 20.48
CA PRO A 155 4.63 12.21 21.19
C PRO A 155 4.25 10.73 21.37
N PHE A 156 4.72 9.86 20.48
CA PHE A 156 4.59 8.42 20.57
C PHE A 156 5.96 7.78 20.34
N LYS A 157 6.30 6.77 21.14
CA LYS A 157 7.52 5.97 21.02
C LYS A 157 7.11 4.52 20.86
N ALA A 158 7.70 3.83 19.88
CA ALA A 158 7.45 2.40 19.71
C ALA A 158 7.83 1.65 21.01
N PRO A 159 6.97 0.74 21.49
CA PRO A 159 7.26 -0.07 22.66
C PRO A 159 8.51 -0.93 22.41
N LEU A 160 9.22 -1.35 23.46
CA LEU A 160 10.44 -2.17 23.37
C LEU A 160 11.62 -1.49 22.61
N GLY A 161 11.59 -0.17 22.44
CA GLY A 161 12.76 0.58 21.99
C GLY A 161 13.17 0.28 20.54
N PRO A 162 14.42 -0.17 20.28
CA PRO A 162 14.87 -0.55 18.95
C PRO A 162 14.39 -1.95 18.51
N VAL A 163 13.89 -2.78 19.42
CA VAL A 163 13.50 -4.16 19.12
C VAL A 163 12.31 -4.22 18.17
N THR A 164 11.31 -3.36 18.36
CA THR A 164 10.11 -3.31 17.49
C THR A 164 10.42 -3.04 16.02
N PRO A 165 11.19 -1.98 15.65
CA PRO A 165 11.53 -1.77 14.24
C PRO A 165 12.48 -2.84 13.71
N ILE A 166 13.37 -3.43 14.52
CA ILE A 166 14.21 -4.56 14.08
C ILE A 166 13.34 -5.76 13.70
N LEU A 167 12.43 -6.18 14.59
CA LEU A 167 11.49 -7.27 14.31
C LEU A 167 10.64 -6.97 13.07
N GLY A 168 10.13 -5.74 12.93
CA GLY A 168 9.37 -5.31 11.76
C GLY A 168 10.17 -5.44 10.46
N THR A 169 11.41 -4.93 10.45
CA THR A 169 12.33 -5.06 9.30
C THR A 169 12.61 -6.52 8.99
N THR A 170 12.92 -7.35 9.99
CA THR A 170 13.21 -8.78 9.79
C THR A 170 12.00 -9.54 9.23
N MET A 171 10.80 -9.31 9.77
CA MET A 171 9.57 -9.96 9.28
C MET A 171 9.24 -9.52 7.85
N CYS A 172 9.34 -8.22 7.55
CA CYS A 172 9.12 -7.72 6.19
C CYS A 172 10.14 -8.31 5.21
N PHE A 173 11.40 -8.44 5.63
CA PHE A 173 12.47 -9.03 4.82
C PHE A 173 12.21 -10.51 4.51
N ILE A 174 11.79 -11.29 5.52
CA ILE A 174 11.46 -12.71 5.34
C ILE A 174 10.30 -12.89 4.35
N LEU A 175 9.21 -12.13 4.53
CA LEU A 175 8.04 -12.20 3.63
C LEU A 175 8.39 -11.75 2.21
N LEU A 176 9.21 -10.70 2.08
CA LEU A 176 9.68 -10.23 0.78
C LEU A 176 10.53 -11.31 0.09
N MET A 177 11.42 -11.98 0.82
CA MET A 177 12.23 -13.07 0.26
C MET A 177 11.36 -14.28 -0.15
N SER A 178 10.30 -14.57 0.59
CA SER A 178 9.33 -15.60 0.23
C SER A 178 8.65 -15.27 -1.11
N LEU A 179 8.20 -14.03 -1.31
CA LEU A 179 7.60 -13.61 -2.59
C LEU A 179 8.61 -13.57 -3.74
N MET A 180 9.86 -13.20 -3.46
CA MET A 180 10.95 -13.14 -4.45
C MET A 180 11.43 -14.52 -4.91
N THR A 181 10.97 -15.59 -4.28
CA THR A 181 11.19 -16.97 -4.74
C THR A 181 10.47 -17.23 -6.07
N ASN A 182 9.34 -16.56 -6.30
CA ASN A 182 8.62 -16.63 -7.58
C ASN A 182 9.37 -15.84 -8.67
N PRO A 183 9.83 -16.48 -9.76
CA PRO A 183 10.63 -15.82 -10.79
C PRO A 183 9.93 -14.64 -11.47
N HIS A 184 8.61 -14.75 -11.64
CA HIS A 184 7.77 -13.73 -12.27
C HIS A 184 7.71 -12.44 -11.43
N THR A 185 7.39 -12.57 -10.15
CA THR A 185 7.31 -11.47 -9.17
C THR A 185 8.66 -10.76 -9.02
N ARG A 186 9.75 -11.54 -8.98
CA ARG A 186 11.12 -11.00 -8.95
C ARG A 186 11.47 -10.16 -10.17
N GLY A 187 11.19 -10.66 -11.37
CA GLY A 187 11.48 -9.95 -12.62
C GLY A 187 10.74 -8.62 -12.70
N PHE A 188 9.46 -8.60 -12.31
CA PHE A 188 8.67 -7.37 -12.29
C PHE A 188 9.19 -6.35 -11.28
N PHE A 189 9.55 -6.78 -10.06
CA PHE A 189 10.09 -5.88 -9.05
C PHE A 189 11.41 -5.24 -9.46
N VAL A 190 12.32 -6.01 -10.05
CA VAL A 190 13.59 -5.50 -10.57
C VAL A 190 13.35 -4.48 -11.69
N ASN A 191 12.45 -4.80 -12.64
CA ASN A 191 12.09 -3.87 -13.72
C ASN A 191 11.46 -2.58 -13.18
N TYR A 192 10.61 -2.69 -12.15
CA TYR A 192 10.00 -1.54 -11.49
C TYR A 192 11.05 -0.66 -10.79
N LEU A 193 11.99 -1.27 -10.06
CA LEU A 193 13.10 -0.55 -9.43
C LEU A 193 13.98 0.16 -10.46
N ILE A 194 14.35 -0.54 -11.54
CA ILE A 194 15.13 0.04 -12.64
C ILE A 194 14.37 1.21 -13.25
N GLY A 195 13.08 1.05 -13.55
CA GLY A 195 12.24 2.13 -14.08
C GLY A 195 12.19 3.35 -13.16
N GLY A 196 12.04 3.13 -11.85
CA GLY A 196 12.08 4.20 -10.84
C GLY A 196 13.43 4.92 -10.78
N VAL A 197 14.53 4.17 -10.81
CA VAL A 197 15.91 4.72 -10.81
C VAL A 197 16.18 5.51 -12.09
N VAL A 198 15.79 4.98 -13.25
CA VAL A 198 15.95 5.65 -14.54
C VAL A 198 15.15 6.95 -14.57
N LEU A 199 13.89 6.93 -14.13
CA LEU A 199 13.06 8.14 -14.04
C LEU A 199 13.65 9.17 -13.07
N TYR A 200 14.23 8.71 -11.96
CA TYR A 200 14.94 9.58 -11.02
C TYR A 200 16.16 10.24 -11.66
N PHE A 201 17.02 9.51 -12.37
CA PHE A 201 18.23 10.11 -12.97
C PHE A 201 17.93 10.99 -14.18
N ILE A 202 16.92 10.65 -14.98
CA ILE A 202 16.53 11.45 -16.16
C ILE A 202 15.85 12.75 -15.73
N PHE A 203 14.91 12.69 -14.77
CA PHE A 203 14.06 13.83 -14.44
C PHE A 203 14.26 14.31 -13.00
N GLY A 204 14.20 13.39 -12.04
CA GLY A 204 14.28 13.71 -10.61
C GLY A 204 15.56 14.46 -10.21
N TYR A 205 16.72 14.05 -10.73
CA TYR A 205 18.02 14.64 -10.40
C TYR A 205 18.13 16.10 -10.85
N TRP A 206 17.67 16.40 -12.06
CA TRP A 206 17.81 17.72 -12.68
C TRP A 206 16.74 18.72 -12.20
N ASN A 207 15.59 18.21 -11.79
CA ASN A 207 14.40 19.02 -11.50
C ASN A 207 14.01 19.05 -10.01
N SER A 208 14.64 18.24 -9.16
CA SER A 208 14.41 18.25 -7.71
C SER A 208 14.77 19.60 -7.09
N LYS A 209 13.78 20.22 -6.44
CA LYS A 209 13.94 21.50 -5.76
C LYS A 209 14.65 21.36 -4.41
N LEU A 210 14.68 20.16 -3.82
CA LEU A 210 15.36 19.89 -2.55
C LEU A 210 16.89 20.01 -2.68
N GLY A 211 17.46 19.52 -3.79
CA GLY A 211 18.90 19.68 -4.08
C GLY A 211 19.28 21.13 -4.36
N LYS A 212 18.43 21.86 -5.09
CA LYS A 212 18.64 23.30 -5.40
C LYS A 212 18.43 24.22 -4.19
N ALA A 213 17.59 23.84 -3.23
CA ALA A 213 17.39 24.61 -1.99
C ALA A 213 18.60 24.54 -1.04
N ASN A 214 19.31 23.42 -0.99
CA ASN A 214 20.56 23.30 -0.23
C ASN A 214 21.74 24.04 -0.87
N GLY A 215 21.73 24.24 -2.20
CA GLY A 215 22.74 25.04 -2.90
C GLY A 215 22.61 26.56 -2.77
N LYS A 216 21.53 27.06 -2.14
CA LYS A 216 21.33 28.50 -1.83
C LYS A 216 21.66 28.89 -0.39
N LYS A 217 22.15 27.93 0.42
CA LYS A 217 22.61 28.15 1.80
C LYS A 217 24.12 27.91 1.98
N ALA A 218 24.89 27.96 0.89
CA ALA A 218 26.35 28.02 0.90
C ALA A 218 26.77 29.41 0.41
#